data_AF-A0AAD7QEX8-F1
#
_entry.id   AF-A0AAD7QEX8-F1
#
_cell.length_a   1.000
_cell.length_b   1.000
_cell.length_c   1.000
_cell.angle_alpha   90.00
_cell.angle_beta   90.00
_cell.angle_gamma   90.00
#
_symmetry.space_group_name_H-M   'P 1'
#
loop_
_entity.id
_entity.type
_entity.pdbx_description
1 polymer ?
#
loop_
_entity_poly.entity_id
_entity_poly.type
_entity_poly.pdbx_seq_one_letter_code
_entity_poly.pdbx_strand_id
1 'polypeptide(L)'
;MTEEIYSLSITPPIFRRGLDCLKRTVDEVKKMGFSPSKSTFVSAVHIKMSMSKSTWQRKVDVFKRWGWSEDVTLAAFGRRPWCMGRNV
;
A
#
# COMPACT_ATOMS: atom_id res chain seq x y z
N MET A 1 0.23 24.57 -5.69
CA MET A 1 -0.85 23.77 -6.33
C MET A 1 -0.30 23.09 -7.58
N THR A 2 0.65 22.16 -7.39
CA THR A 2 1.29 21.39 -8.48
C THR A 2 1.45 19.92 -8.12
N GLU A 3 1.33 19.56 -6.83
CA GLU A 3 1.41 18.18 -6.31
C GLU A 3 0.18 17.31 -6.66
N GLU A 4 -0.94 17.91 -7.07
CA GLU A 4 -2.15 17.13 -7.42
C GLU A 4 -2.06 16.52 -8.83
N ILE A 5 -1.35 17.16 -9.76
CA ILE A 5 -1.27 16.71 -11.16
C ILE A 5 -0.33 15.51 -11.30
N TYR A 6 0.71 15.40 -10.46
CA TYR A 6 1.63 14.25 -10.48
C TYR A 6 0.98 12.94 -9.99
N SER A 7 -0.20 13.03 -9.34
CA SER A 7 -0.99 11.86 -8.95
C SER A 7 -1.70 11.20 -10.14
N LEU A 8 -1.88 11.89 -11.27
CA LEU A 8 -2.71 11.44 -12.39
C LEU A 8 -1.94 10.72 -13.50
N SER A 9 -0.60 10.78 -13.50
CA SER A 9 0.24 10.06 -14.47
C SER A 9 0.60 8.64 -14.04
N ILE A 10 0.08 8.17 -12.91
CA ILE A 10 0.24 6.78 -12.50
C ILE A 10 -0.76 5.95 -13.27
N THR A 11 -0.33 5.27 -14.33
CA THR A 11 -1.13 4.21 -14.96
C THR A 11 -1.50 3.23 -13.84
N PRO A 12 -2.77 3.15 -13.41
CA PRO A 12 -3.06 2.44 -12.20
C PRO A 12 -2.81 0.94 -12.45
N PRO A 13 -2.03 0.24 -11.62
CA PRO A 13 -1.93 -1.23 -11.70
C PRO A 13 -3.30 -1.93 -11.67
N ILE A 14 -4.31 -1.21 -11.18
CA ILE A 14 -5.75 -1.52 -11.21
C ILE A 14 -6.22 -1.94 -12.62
N PHE A 15 -5.75 -1.27 -13.66
CA PHE A 15 -6.12 -1.60 -15.04
C PHE A 15 -5.50 -2.91 -15.52
N ARG A 16 -4.32 -3.28 -14.99
CA ARG A 16 -3.61 -4.53 -15.34
C ARG A 16 -4.07 -5.76 -14.55
N ARG A 17 -4.64 -5.60 -13.35
CA ARG A 17 -4.86 -6.71 -12.41
C ARG A 17 -6.32 -7.12 -12.19
N GLY A 18 -7.29 -6.45 -12.81
CA GLY A 18 -8.72 -6.82 -12.81
C GLY A 18 -9.49 -6.40 -11.55
N LEU A 19 -10.83 -6.36 -11.65
CA LEU A 19 -11.71 -5.86 -10.58
C LEU A 19 -11.66 -6.71 -9.30
N ASP A 20 -11.43 -8.02 -9.43
CA ASP A 20 -11.38 -8.93 -8.28
C ASP A 20 -10.17 -8.70 -7.39
N CYS A 21 -9.02 -8.34 -7.97
CA CYS A 21 -7.84 -7.98 -7.18
C CYS A 21 -8.04 -6.65 -6.45
N LEU A 22 -8.77 -5.71 -7.06
CA LEU A 22 -9.09 -4.43 -6.44
C LEU A 22 -9.98 -4.65 -5.22
N LYS A 23 -11.05 -5.44 -5.36
CA LYS A 23 -11.95 -5.79 -4.25
C LYS A 23 -11.18 -6.41 -3.09
N ARG A 24 -10.35 -7.43 -3.36
CA ARG A 24 -9.52 -8.08 -2.34
C ARG A 24 -8.56 -7.10 -1.66
N THR A 25 -7.91 -6.23 -2.43
CA THR A 25 -6.96 -5.25 -1.88
C THR A 25 -7.66 -4.19 -1.03
N VAL A 26 -8.84 -3.73 -1.45
CA VAL A 26 -9.68 -2.80 -0.68
C VAL A 26 -10.05 -3.42 0.67
N ASP A 27 -10.45 -4.69 0.69
CA ASP A 27 -10.80 -5.38 1.94
C ASP A 27 -9.58 -5.61 2.84
N GLU A 28 -8.42 -5.95 2.27
CA GLU A 28 -7.15 -6.03 3.02
C GLU A 28 -6.78 -4.69 3.65
N VAL A 29 -6.84 -3.59 2.89
CA VAL A 29 -6.50 -2.25 3.39
C VAL A 29 -7.50 -1.79 4.46
N LYS A 30 -8.79 -2.12 4.33
CA LYS A 30 -9.78 -1.89 5.41
C LYS A 30 -9.43 -2.66 6.67
N LYS A 31 -9.05 -3.94 6.56
CA LYS A 31 -8.62 -4.77 7.71
C LYS A 31 -7.36 -4.24 8.40
N MET A 32 -6.49 -3.56 7.66
CA MET A 32 -5.29 -2.89 8.21
C MET A 32 -5.60 -1.59 8.98
N GLY A 33 -6.88 -1.22 9.13
CA GLY A 33 -7.31 -0.07 9.94
C GLY A 33 -7.29 1.27 9.20
N PHE A 34 -7.17 1.27 7.87
CA PHE A 34 -7.30 2.50 7.10
C PHE A 34 -8.75 2.96 7.02
N SER A 35 -8.99 4.24 7.31
CA SER A 35 -10.30 4.86 7.08
C SER A 35 -10.49 5.15 5.59
N PRO A 36 -11.55 4.63 4.93
CA PRO A 36 -11.83 4.89 3.51
C PRO A 36 -12.02 6.37 3.15
N SER A 37 -12.30 7.22 4.14
CA SER A 37 -12.52 8.66 3.98
C SER A 37 -11.22 9.47 3.77
N LYS A 38 -10.05 8.88 4.06
CA LYS A 38 -8.76 9.58 4.01
C LYS A 38 -8.05 9.32 2.69
N SER A 39 -7.36 10.34 2.15
CA SER A 39 -6.51 10.18 0.95
C SER A 39 -5.42 9.10 1.13
N THR A 40 -4.98 8.88 2.37
CA THR A 40 -4.04 7.79 2.72
C THR A 40 -4.58 6.41 2.38
N PHE A 41 -5.91 6.20 2.36
CA PHE A 41 -6.52 4.96 1.91
C PHE A 41 -6.26 4.69 0.44
N VAL A 42 -6.44 5.72 -0.41
CA VAL A 42 -6.18 5.61 -1.86
C VAL A 42 -4.71 5.30 -2.11
N SER A 43 -3.79 5.97 -1.41
CA SER A 43 -2.36 5.67 -1.51
C SER A 43 -2.02 4.25 -1.04
N ALA A 44 -2.65 3.76 0.03
CA ALA A 44 -2.45 2.41 0.53
C ALA A 44 -2.92 1.35 -0.46
N VAL A 45 -4.13 1.51 -1.01
CA VAL A 45 -4.65 0.64 -2.07
C VAL A 45 -3.72 0.69 -3.28
N HIS A 46 -3.28 1.87 -3.69
CA HIS A 46 -2.37 2.03 -4.81
C HIS A 46 -1.04 1.28 -4.62
N ILE A 47 -0.37 1.45 -3.48
CA ILE A 47 0.91 0.78 -3.18
C ILE A 47 0.72 -0.73 -3.06
N LYS A 48 -0.34 -1.17 -2.39
CA LYS A 48 -0.62 -2.61 -2.26
C LYS A 48 -0.93 -3.23 -3.61
N MET A 49 -1.70 -2.52 -4.45
CA MET A 49 -1.98 -2.88 -5.83
C MET A 49 -0.76 -2.75 -6.74
N SER A 50 0.33 -2.07 -6.37
CA SER A 50 1.53 -1.95 -7.21
C SER A 50 2.52 -3.09 -6.96
N MET A 51 2.41 -3.80 -5.83
CA MET A 51 3.34 -4.86 -5.43
C MET A 51 2.77 -6.26 -5.62
N SER A 52 3.63 -7.25 -5.83
CA SER A 52 3.24 -8.65 -5.72
C SER A 52 3.22 -9.06 -4.24
N LYS A 53 2.57 -10.19 -3.93
CA LYS A 53 2.61 -10.76 -2.58
C LYS A 53 4.04 -11.05 -2.10
N SER A 54 4.92 -11.53 -2.99
CA SER A 54 6.32 -11.82 -2.65
C SER A 54 7.11 -10.54 -2.36
N THR A 55 6.91 -9.47 -3.14
CA THR A 55 7.55 -8.16 -2.88
C THR A 55 7.07 -7.59 -1.55
N TRP A 56 5.77 -7.70 -1.25
CA TRP A 56 5.23 -7.27 0.05
C TRP A 56 5.88 -8.04 1.21
N GLN A 57 5.93 -9.38 1.11
CA GLN A 57 6.48 -10.21 2.17
C GLN A 57 7.97 -9.91 2.41
N ARG A 58 8.76 -9.79 1.35
CA ARG A 58 10.19 -9.42 1.46
C ARG A 58 10.39 -8.11 2.20
N LYS A 59 9.51 -7.12 1.99
CA LYS A 59 9.58 -5.83 2.70
C LYS A 59 9.22 -5.98 4.17
N VAL A 60 8.16 -6.72 4.49
CA VAL A 60 7.82 -7.05 5.88
C VAL A 60 8.98 -7.77 6.57
N ASP A 61 9.66 -8.69 5.89
CA ASP A 61 10.80 -9.43 6.45
C ASP A 61 12.01 -8.52 6.73
N VAL A 62 12.21 -7.46 5.94
CA VAL A 62 13.22 -6.42 6.23
C VAL A 62 12.88 -5.69 7.53
N PHE A 63 11.62 -5.31 7.74
CA PHE A 63 11.21 -4.69 9.00
C PHE A 63 11.34 -5.65 10.19
N LYS A 64 11.01 -6.94 10.00
CA LYS A 64 11.24 -7.99 11.02
C LYS A 64 12.73 -8.11 11.39
N ARG A 65 13.64 -8.05 10.42
CA ARG A 65 15.11 -8.03 10.68
C ARG A 65 15.57 -6.79 11.45
N TRP A 66 14.83 -5.69 11.37
CA TRP A 66 15.06 -4.49 12.18
C TRP A 66 14.37 -4.52 13.55
N GLY A 67 13.84 -5.67 13.96
CA GLY A 67 13.20 -5.86 15.26
C GLY A 67 11.74 -5.39 15.32
N TRP A 68 11.13 -5.05 14.19
CA TRP A 68 9.72 -4.67 14.18
C TRP A 68 8.83 -5.90 14.14
N SER A 69 7.75 -5.88 14.92
CA SER A 69 6.67 -6.85 14.76
C SER A 69 5.87 -6.56 13.49
N GLU A 70 5.07 -7.55 13.07
CA GLU A 70 4.17 -7.38 11.94
C GLU A 70 3.13 -6.27 12.20
N ASP A 71 2.60 -6.21 13.42
CA ASP A 71 1.66 -5.16 13.85
C ASP A 71 2.28 -3.76 13.77
N VAL A 72 3.53 -3.60 14.21
CA VAL A 72 4.25 -2.32 14.11
C VAL A 72 4.48 -1.93 12.65
N THR A 73 4.80 -2.90 11.80
CA THR A 73 4.97 -2.69 10.36
C THR A 73 3.66 -2.24 9.70
N LEU A 74 2.55 -2.90 10.03
CA LEU A 74 1.22 -2.54 9.54
C LEU A 74 0.77 -1.17 10.06
N ALA A 75 1.05 -0.84 11.33
CA ALA A 75 0.76 0.47 11.90
C ALA A 75 1.56 1.60 11.20
N ALA A 76 2.84 1.36 10.89
CA ALA A 76 3.66 2.30 10.14
C ALA A 76 3.15 2.50 8.72
N PHE A 77 2.77 1.42 8.04
CA PHE A 77 2.10 1.46 6.74
C PHE A 77 0.78 2.25 6.81
N GLY A 78 -0.02 2.01 7.85
CA GLY A 78 -1.25 2.74 8.20
C GLY A 78 -1.09 4.26 8.23
N ARG A 79 0.01 4.72 8.83
CA ARG A 79 0.32 6.15 8.98
C ARG A 79 0.93 6.74 7.72
N ARG A 80 1.81 6.01 7.04
CA ARG A 80 2.56 6.48 5.87
C ARG A 80 2.74 5.33 4.87
N PRO A 81 1.78 5.11 3.96
CA PRO A 81 1.82 4.00 3.00
C PRO A 81 3.11 3.92 2.17
N TRP A 82 3.69 5.09 1.87
CA TRP A 82 4.93 5.25 1.11
C TRP A 82 6.16 4.61 1.78
N CYS A 83 6.12 4.27 3.07
CA CYS A 83 7.21 3.54 3.73
C CYS A 83 7.47 2.16 3.07
N MET A 84 6.43 1.56 2.48
CA MET A 84 6.54 0.31 1.74
C MET A 84 6.81 0.53 0.25
N GLY A 85 6.54 1.72 -0.29
CA GLY A 85 6.54 2.01 -1.73
C GLY A 85 7.91 2.13 -2.41
N ARG A 86 8.99 2.31 -1.66
CA ARG A 86 10.34 2.51 -2.23
C ARG A 86 10.94 1.17 -2.63
N ASN A 87 11.26 0.96 -3.91
CA ASN A 87 12.07 -0.19 -4.32
C ASN A 87 13.50 0.05 -3.81
N VAL A 88 14.01 -0.91 -3.04
CA VAL A 88 15.41 -0.99 -2.60
C VAL A 88 15.99 -2.25 -3.21
#